data_AF-A2F9L7-F1
#
_entry.id   AF-A2F9L7-F1
#
_cell.length_a   1.000
_cell.length_b   1.000
_cell.length_c   1.000
_cell.angle_alpha   90.00
_cell.angle_beta   90.00
_cell.angle_gamma   90.00
#
_symmetry.space_group_name_H-M   'P 1'
#
loop_
_entity.id
_entity.type
_entity.pdbx_description
1 polymer ?
#
loop_
_entity_poly.entity_id
_entity_poly.type
_entity_poly.pdbx_seq_one_letter_code
_entity_poly.pdbx_strand_id
1 'polypeptide(L)'
;MLSILVSSIYSFENIYNTGSYQYTLNEGFLEANFKLPQINESKYFMIISNPIDDIKINSIFLQSNIFTISNQTLIISSKTVSDLYFDIVQIQDSCSTLEFLINPENNTELKYKANLKSSETYCLLASGANSFDITVSNSNGNTNQFSYSNTTNNSDVVVNAGESITLSLQKALLLKYTVNTISDDNEVSFKFTYSSLNATSFAPILVYNESSSSYFATNTTVISSSPSYAVLKYAMHDDYSESFTANHSVEANTYVVFSKWDSSINGVAHVGETKLDILGDTNIVAVWFEKPGVLRLTSDENSHGKGRFFAYSMGECDYVLTASGEEVTRYSSSNENTVFALFMLSWQAR
;
A
#
# COMPACT_ATOMS: atom_id res chain seq x y z
N MET A 1 10.81 -39.19 10.91
CA MET A 1 10.35 -38.20 9.93
C MET A 1 10.62 -36.83 10.52
N LEU A 2 11.52 -36.07 9.89
CA LEU A 2 11.87 -34.73 10.31
C LEU A 2 10.80 -33.81 9.72
N SER A 3 9.83 -33.38 10.53
CA SER A 3 8.84 -32.39 10.11
C SER A 3 9.57 -31.07 9.94
N ILE A 4 9.85 -30.69 8.70
CA ILE A 4 10.31 -29.35 8.34
C ILE A 4 9.12 -28.44 8.61
N LEU A 5 9.14 -27.73 9.73
CA LEU A 5 8.30 -26.56 9.95
C LEU A 5 8.66 -25.56 8.84
N VAL A 6 7.86 -25.53 7.79
CA VAL A 6 7.86 -24.44 6.82
C VAL A 6 7.22 -23.26 7.55
N SER A 7 8.03 -22.55 8.33
CA SER A 7 7.65 -21.23 8.81
C SER A 7 7.49 -20.37 7.57
N SER A 8 6.25 -20.12 7.15
CA SER A 8 5.96 -19.03 6.23
C SER A 8 6.62 -17.78 6.81
N ILE A 9 7.59 -17.21 6.10
CA ILE A 9 8.33 -16.04 6.56
C ILE A 9 7.37 -14.86 6.42
N TYR A 10 6.74 -14.49 7.53
CA TYR A 10 5.87 -13.34 7.62
C TYR A 10 6.71 -12.06 7.60
N SER A 11 6.53 -11.22 6.60
CA SER A 11 7.13 -9.89 6.57
C SER A 11 6.09 -8.88 7.05
N PHE A 12 6.27 -8.37 8.26
CA PHE A 12 5.51 -7.25 8.81
C PHE A 12 6.40 -6.02 8.90
N GLU A 13 5.90 -4.89 8.42
CA GLU A 13 6.62 -3.62 8.48
C GLU A 13 5.73 -2.51 9.04
N ASN A 14 6.25 -1.72 9.96
CA ASN A 14 5.63 -0.45 10.33
C ASN A 14 6.27 0.71 9.55
N ILE A 15 5.46 1.43 8.79
CA ILE A 15 5.87 2.57 7.97
C ILE A 15 5.43 3.86 8.65
N TYR A 16 6.40 4.56 9.25
CA TYR A 16 6.16 5.78 10.02
C TYR A 16 6.48 7.07 9.27
N ASN A 17 7.27 7.00 8.19
CA ASN A 17 7.80 8.18 7.51
C ASN A 17 7.69 8.05 6.00
N THR A 18 7.88 9.16 5.29
CA THR A 18 8.22 9.12 3.87
C THR A 18 9.55 8.41 3.69
N GLY A 19 9.73 7.73 2.57
CA GLY A 19 10.90 6.90 2.36
C GLY A 19 10.79 6.01 1.14
N SER A 20 11.90 5.36 0.82
CA SER A 20 11.98 4.34 -0.21
C SER A 20 12.14 2.98 0.44
N TYR A 21 11.29 2.03 0.04
CA TYR A 21 11.15 0.73 0.66
C TYR A 21 11.41 -0.38 -0.35
N GLN A 22 12.07 -1.46 0.10
CA GLN A 22 12.32 -2.65 -0.69
C GLN A 22 12.02 -3.88 0.17
N TYR A 23 11.17 -4.77 -0.35
CA TYR A 23 10.83 -6.03 0.32
C TYR A 23 10.85 -7.19 -0.67
N THR A 24 11.52 -8.27 -0.31
CA THR A 24 11.46 -9.53 -1.08
C THR A 24 10.22 -10.31 -0.68
N LEU A 25 9.25 -10.44 -1.59
CA LEU A 25 8.06 -11.27 -1.43
C LEU A 25 8.42 -12.72 -1.77
N ASN A 26 8.79 -13.53 -0.78
CA ASN A 26 9.11 -14.96 -0.97
C ASN A 26 7.84 -15.83 -0.82
N GLU A 27 7.14 -16.15 -1.92
CA GLU A 27 5.89 -16.94 -1.93
C GLU A 27 4.88 -16.49 -0.85
N GLY A 28 4.90 -15.19 -0.55
CA GLY A 28 4.39 -14.63 0.68
C GLY A 28 3.89 -13.20 0.50
N PHE A 29 3.51 -12.60 1.62
CA PHE A 29 2.93 -11.27 1.65
C PHE A 29 3.72 -10.37 2.59
N LEU A 30 3.72 -9.09 2.27
CA LEU A 30 4.11 -8.00 3.15
C LEU A 30 2.86 -7.43 3.80
N GLU A 31 2.81 -7.42 5.12
CA GLU A 31 1.85 -6.62 5.87
C GLU A 31 2.50 -5.28 6.22
N ALA A 32 2.10 -4.22 5.51
CA ALA A 32 2.59 -2.87 5.66
C ALA A 32 1.61 -2.05 6.51
N ASN A 33 2.02 -1.69 7.73
CA ASN A 33 1.24 -0.88 8.67
C ASN A 33 1.66 0.58 8.60
N PHE A 34 0.87 1.42 7.94
CA PHE A 34 1.12 2.84 7.76
C PHE A 34 0.64 3.64 8.97
N LYS A 35 1.58 4.34 9.62
CA LYS A 35 1.37 5.23 10.76
C LYS A 35 2.04 6.57 10.47
N LEU A 36 1.60 7.22 9.40
CA LEU A 36 2.14 8.45 8.87
C LEU A 36 1.63 9.66 9.68
N PRO A 37 2.48 10.69 9.89
CA PRO A 37 2.07 11.92 10.56
C PRO A 37 0.94 12.62 9.81
N GLN A 38 -0.11 13.02 10.52
CA GLN A 38 -1.14 13.88 9.93
C GLN A 38 -0.59 15.30 9.81
N ILE A 39 -0.53 15.78 8.56
CA ILE A 39 -0.09 17.13 8.22
C ILE A 39 -1.19 17.75 7.38
N ASN A 40 -1.65 18.93 7.78
CA ASN A 40 -2.73 19.63 7.10
C ASN A 40 -2.33 19.91 5.63
N GLU A 41 -3.33 19.85 4.73
CA GLU A 41 -3.17 20.21 3.31
C GLU A 41 -2.10 19.39 2.57
N SER A 42 -1.89 18.14 3.00
CA SER A 42 -0.98 17.20 2.35
C SER A 42 -1.61 15.82 2.23
N LYS A 43 -1.25 15.11 1.15
CA LYS A 43 -1.61 13.70 0.94
C LYS A 43 -0.35 12.86 0.81
N TYR A 44 -0.43 11.63 1.30
CA TYR A 44 0.60 10.64 1.08
C TYR A 44 0.27 9.79 -0.13
N PHE A 45 1.30 9.49 -0.91
CA PHE A 45 1.21 8.63 -2.07
C PHE A 45 2.18 7.46 -1.91
N MET A 46 1.70 6.27 -2.24
CA MET A 46 2.52 5.08 -2.44
C MET A 46 2.72 4.88 -3.93
N ILE A 47 3.98 4.76 -4.34
CA ILE A 47 4.37 4.62 -5.75
C ILE A 47 5.15 3.34 -5.90
N ILE A 48 4.60 2.38 -6.64
CA ILE A 48 5.24 1.10 -6.90
C ILE A 48 6.04 1.23 -8.18
N SER A 49 7.35 1.06 -8.06
CA SER A 49 8.28 1.26 -9.16
C SER A 49 8.39 0.03 -10.07
N ASN A 50 7.95 -1.15 -9.63
CA ASN A 50 8.06 -2.37 -10.43
C ASN A 50 6.83 -3.27 -10.23
N PRO A 51 5.65 -2.84 -10.70
CA PRO A 51 4.48 -3.68 -10.60
C PRO A 51 4.74 -4.96 -11.39
N ILE A 52 4.61 -6.10 -10.72
CA ILE A 52 4.58 -7.40 -11.37
C ILE A 52 3.10 -7.74 -11.51
N ASP A 53 2.73 -8.37 -12.63
CA ASP A 53 1.33 -8.57 -13.03
C ASP A 53 0.49 -9.36 -12.00
N ASP A 54 1.14 -10.08 -11.08
CA ASP A 54 0.49 -10.88 -10.04
C ASP A 54 0.45 -10.21 -8.66
N ILE A 55 0.95 -8.97 -8.52
CA ILE A 55 0.88 -8.22 -7.26
C ILE A 55 -0.57 -7.88 -6.94
N LYS A 56 -0.95 -8.17 -5.69
CA LYS A 56 -2.23 -7.80 -5.11
C LYS A 56 -2.04 -6.94 -3.87
N ILE A 57 -2.85 -5.90 -3.73
CA ILE A 57 -3.01 -5.14 -2.50
C ILE A 57 -4.38 -5.48 -1.93
N ASN A 58 -4.43 -5.99 -0.70
CA ASN A 58 -5.67 -6.43 -0.04
C ASN A 58 -6.51 -7.35 -0.93
N SER A 59 -5.84 -8.35 -1.53
CA SER A 59 -6.41 -9.36 -2.44
C SER A 59 -6.94 -8.84 -3.78
N ILE A 60 -6.79 -7.56 -4.08
CA ILE A 60 -7.18 -6.95 -5.36
C ILE A 60 -5.92 -6.78 -6.22
N PHE A 61 -5.97 -7.25 -7.47
CA PHE A 61 -4.88 -7.08 -8.43
C PHE A 61 -4.60 -5.59 -8.66
N LEU A 62 -3.32 -5.27 -8.76
CA LEU A 62 -2.85 -3.93 -8.99
C LEU A 62 -3.43 -3.37 -10.31
N GLN A 63 -4.10 -2.22 -10.26
CA GLN A 63 -4.62 -1.53 -11.44
C GLN A 63 -3.84 -0.26 -11.80
N SER A 64 -3.01 0.24 -10.87
CA SER A 64 -2.22 1.46 -11.00
C SER A 64 -0.93 1.31 -10.20
N ASN A 65 0.10 2.07 -10.56
CA ASN A 65 1.34 2.14 -9.78
C ASN A 65 1.25 3.15 -8.64
N ILE A 66 0.24 4.02 -8.63
CA ILE A 66 0.18 5.21 -7.77
C ILE A 66 -1.13 5.18 -6.98
N PHE A 67 -1.01 5.21 -5.66
CA PHE A 67 -2.13 5.17 -4.74
C PHE A 67 -2.04 6.30 -3.72
N THR A 68 -3.15 6.96 -3.41
CA THR A 68 -3.21 7.71 -2.15
C THR A 68 -3.31 6.73 -0.99
N ILE A 69 -2.50 6.95 0.04
CA ILE A 69 -2.49 6.14 1.26
C ILE A 69 -2.73 7.01 2.49
N SER A 70 -3.31 6.41 3.51
CA SER A 70 -3.53 7.01 4.83
C SER A 70 -3.02 6.07 5.93
N ASN A 71 -3.27 6.41 7.19
CA ASN A 71 -2.99 5.50 8.29
C ASN A 71 -3.91 4.28 8.19
N GLN A 72 -3.33 3.15 7.80
CA GLN A 72 -4.03 1.91 7.51
C GLN A 72 -3.02 0.76 7.42
N THR A 73 -3.51 -0.46 7.41
CA THR A 73 -2.68 -1.64 7.08
C THR A 73 -2.98 -2.07 5.64
N LEU A 74 -1.95 -2.46 4.88
CA LEU A 74 -2.08 -3.05 3.56
C LEU A 74 -1.39 -4.41 3.55
N ILE A 75 -2.04 -5.42 2.98
CA ILE A 75 -1.41 -6.70 2.64
C ILE A 75 -1.04 -6.68 1.17
N ILE A 76 0.25 -6.66 0.88
CA ILE A 76 0.80 -6.75 -0.46
C ILE A 76 1.28 -8.17 -0.67
N SER A 77 0.75 -8.86 -1.67
CA SER A 77 1.05 -10.27 -1.93
C SER A 77 1.38 -10.49 -3.39
N SER A 78 2.23 -11.48 -3.66
CA SER A 78 2.60 -11.92 -5.00
C SER A 78 2.62 -13.45 -5.01
N LYS A 79 2.32 -14.07 -6.16
CA LYS A 79 2.49 -15.52 -6.33
C LYS A 79 3.92 -15.86 -6.71
N THR A 80 4.63 -14.93 -7.31
CA THR A 80 6.02 -15.07 -7.74
C THR A 80 6.96 -14.45 -6.74
N VAL A 81 8.14 -15.08 -6.58
CA VAL A 81 9.20 -14.51 -5.76
C VAL A 81 9.72 -13.26 -6.43
N SER A 82 9.62 -12.13 -5.75
CA SER A 82 10.00 -10.85 -6.32
C SER A 82 10.31 -9.79 -5.29
N ASP A 83 11.29 -8.93 -5.59
CA ASP A 83 11.47 -7.69 -4.86
C ASP A 83 10.37 -6.71 -5.22
N LEU A 84 9.68 -6.17 -4.23
CA LEU A 84 8.77 -5.04 -4.33
C LEU A 84 9.52 -3.76 -3.96
N TYR A 85 9.56 -2.79 -4.87
CA TYR A 85 10.08 -1.46 -4.62
C TYR A 85 8.94 -0.45 -4.61
N PHE A 86 8.79 0.27 -3.50
CA PHE A 86 7.82 1.34 -3.42
C PHE A 86 8.34 2.55 -2.64
N ASP A 87 7.89 3.73 -3.06
CA ASP A 87 8.20 4.99 -2.41
C ASP A 87 6.95 5.54 -1.73
N ILE A 88 7.13 6.03 -0.50
CA ILE A 88 6.14 6.80 0.23
C ILE A 88 6.55 8.26 0.20
N VAL A 89 5.73 9.07 -0.45
CA VAL A 89 5.97 10.51 -0.61
C VAL A 89 4.83 11.31 -0.03
N GLN A 90 5.15 12.49 0.47
CA GLN A 90 4.16 13.47 0.90
C GLN A 90 4.12 14.61 -0.13
N ILE A 91 2.93 14.94 -0.60
CA ILE A 91 2.72 16.05 -1.54
C ILE A 91 1.70 17.01 -0.94
N GLN A 92 2.06 18.28 -0.87
CA GLN A 92 1.17 19.36 -0.44
C GLN A 92 0.18 19.74 -1.55
N ASP A 93 -0.99 20.22 -1.18
CA ASP A 93 -2.07 20.62 -2.10
C ASP A 93 -1.75 21.90 -2.91
N SER A 94 -0.49 22.34 -2.96
CA SER A 94 -0.04 23.53 -3.70
C SER A 94 0.32 23.28 -5.17
N CYS A 95 0.17 22.04 -5.66
CA CYS A 95 0.49 21.65 -7.03
C CYS A 95 -0.68 21.88 -8.00
N SER A 96 -0.49 22.78 -8.96
CA SER A 96 -1.43 23.04 -10.06
C SER A 96 -1.42 21.92 -11.12
N THR A 97 -0.24 21.35 -11.34
CA THR A 97 -0.06 20.10 -12.11
C THR A 97 0.58 19.05 -11.24
N LEU A 98 0.29 17.78 -11.50
CA LEU A 98 0.93 16.66 -10.82
C LEU A 98 1.23 15.56 -11.82
N GLU A 99 2.50 15.49 -12.22
CA GLU A 99 3.04 14.52 -13.16
C GLU A 99 3.97 13.55 -12.41
N PHE A 100 3.99 12.30 -12.86
CA PHE A 100 4.77 11.21 -12.27
C PHE A 100 5.66 10.60 -13.32
N LEU A 101 6.96 10.54 -13.03
CA LEU A 101 7.95 9.81 -13.81
C LEU A 101 8.48 8.64 -12.96
N ILE A 102 8.03 7.44 -13.26
CA ILE A 102 8.46 6.21 -12.58
C ILE A 102 9.53 5.53 -13.45
N ASN A 103 10.64 5.13 -12.83
CA ASN A 103 11.85 4.60 -13.47
C ASN A 103 12.34 5.49 -14.61
N PRO A 104 12.83 6.72 -14.33
CA PRO A 104 13.37 7.59 -15.37
C PRO A 104 14.31 6.84 -16.34
N GLU A 105 14.35 7.25 -17.60
CA GLU A 105 15.31 6.69 -18.55
C GLU A 105 16.62 7.49 -18.52
N ASN A 106 17.75 6.79 -18.62
CA ASN A 106 19.07 7.40 -18.57
C ASN A 106 19.29 8.39 -19.72
N ASN A 107 19.81 9.58 -19.40
CA ASN A 107 20.00 10.71 -20.31
C ASN A 107 18.71 11.30 -20.91
N THR A 108 17.57 11.07 -20.27
CA THR A 108 16.32 11.75 -20.63
C THR A 108 16.31 13.17 -20.09
N GLU A 109 15.84 14.12 -20.91
CA GLU A 109 15.65 15.52 -20.52
C GLU A 109 14.17 15.91 -20.67
N LEU A 110 13.58 16.42 -19.59
CA LEU A 110 12.22 17.01 -19.58
C LEU A 110 12.32 18.52 -19.37
N LYS A 111 11.44 19.32 -20.01
CA LYS A 111 11.54 20.79 -20.02
C LYS A 111 10.20 21.50 -19.85
N TYR A 112 10.03 22.29 -18.79
CA TYR A 112 8.92 23.25 -18.73
C TYR A 112 9.36 24.52 -19.47
N LYS A 113 8.77 24.82 -20.64
CA LYS A 113 9.18 25.95 -21.50
C LYS A 113 8.05 26.79 -22.09
N ALA A 114 6.85 26.23 -22.31
CA ALA A 114 5.81 26.88 -23.11
C ALA A 114 4.43 26.84 -22.43
N ASN A 115 3.63 27.90 -22.65
CA ASN A 115 2.23 28.04 -22.18
C ASN A 115 2.02 27.92 -20.66
N LEU A 116 3.06 28.19 -19.88
CA LEU A 116 2.94 28.24 -18.43
C LEU A 116 2.14 29.47 -18.01
N LYS A 117 1.34 29.33 -16.97
CA LYS A 117 0.51 30.37 -16.38
C LYS A 117 1.23 30.94 -15.16
N SER A 118 1.11 32.26 -14.98
CA SER A 118 1.64 32.94 -13.81
C SER A 118 0.91 32.48 -12.55
N SER A 119 1.63 32.42 -11.45
CA SER A 119 1.17 32.00 -10.12
C SER A 119 0.72 30.54 -10.01
N GLU A 120 1.03 29.71 -11.01
CA GLU A 120 0.83 28.26 -10.93
C GLU A 120 2.13 27.56 -10.49
N THR A 121 1.97 26.42 -9.81
CA THR A 121 3.08 25.55 -9.42
C THR A 121 2.99 24.22 -10.15
N TYR A 122 4.01 23.93 -10.92
CA TYR A 122 4.12 22.72 -11.73
C TYR A 122 4.91 21.66 -10.97
N CYS A 123 4.28 20.52 -10.67
CA CYS A 123 4.91 19.46 -9.90
C CYS A 123 5.22 18.24 -10.76
N LEU A 124 6.49 17.82 -10.72
CA LEU A 124 6.96 16.56 -11.27
C LEU A 124 7.50 15.71 -10.12
N LEU A 125 6.92 14.54 -9.91
CA LEU A 125 7.45 13.55 -8.99
C LEU A 125 8.20 12.47 -9.77
N ALA A 126 9.51 12.39 -9.57
CA ALA A 126 10.33 11.31 -10.12
C ALA A 126 10.56 10.24 -9.06
N SER A 127 10.36 8.97 -9.39
CA SER A 127 10.55 7.82 -8.50
C SER A 127 11.15 6.64 -9.29
N GLY A 128 11.89 5.74 -8.63
CA GLY A 128 12.42 4.55 -9.30
C GLY A 128 12.92 3.48 -8.35
N ALA A 129 12.93 2.23 -8.83
CA ALA A 129 13.46 1.10 -8.06
C ALA A 129 14.96 1.27 -7.76
N ASN A 130 15.70 1.81 -8.74
CA ASN A 130 17.11 2.16 -8.63
C ASN A 130 17.28 3.66 -8.36
N SER A 131 18.36 4.01 -7.64
CA SER A 131 18.72 5.41 -7.47
C SER A 131 19.18 6.05 -8.79
N PHE A 132 18.83 7.32 -8.95
CA PHE A 132 19.17 8.16 -10.09
C PHE A 132 19.74 9.51 -9.63
N ASP A 133 20.50 10.12 -10.51
CA ASP A 133 20.94 11.50 -10.38
C ASP A 133 20.05 12.38 -11.26
N ILE A 134 19.73 13.58 -10.79
CA ILE A 134 19.00 14.58 -11.57
C ILE A 134 19.76 15.89 -11.58
N THR A 135 20.04 16.41 -12.77
CA THR A 135 20.51 17.77 -12.96
C THR A 135 19.33 18.66 -13.33
N VAL A 136 19.06 19.66 -12.50
CA VAL A 136 18.07 20.69 -12.76
C VAL A 136 18.79 21.94 -13.24
N SER A 137 18.33 22.53 -14.34
CA SER A 137 18.95 23.74 -14.91
C SER A 137 17.88 24.78 -15.24
N ASN A 138 18.07 26.00 -14.73
CA ASN A 138 17.22 27.15 -15.06
C ASN A 138 17.87 27.95 -16.18
N SER A 139 17.09 28.34 -17.19
CA SER A 139 17.59 29.18 -18.29
C SER A 139 18.06 30.56 -17.80
N ASN A 140 18.93 31.18 -18.60
CA ASN A 140 19.37 32.54 -18.35
C ASN A 140 18.18 33.50 -18.39
N GLY A 141 18.01 34.31 -17.34
CA GLY A 141 16.89 35.25 -17.21
C GLY A 141 15.63 34.66 -16.58
N ASN A 142 15.61 33.35 -16.29
CA ASN A 142 14.48 32.73 -15.59
C ASN A 142 14.44 33.12 -14.11
N THR A 143 13.48 33.97 -13.75
CA THR A 143 13.25 34.44 -12.38
C THR A 143 12.21 33.62 -11.61
N ASN A 144 11.73 32.52 -12.20
CA ASN A 144 10.81 31.62 -11.56
C ASN A 144 11.49 30.79 -10.48
N GLN A 145 10.71 30.37 -9.50
CA GLN A 145 11.24 29.64 -8.37
C GLN A 145 11.20 28.15 -8.68
N PHE A 146 12.36 27.50 -8.52
CA PHE A 146 12.44 26.06 -8.45
C PHE A 146 12.65 25.66 -6.98
N SER A 147 11.94 24.64 -6.53
CA SER A 147 12.25 23.95 -5.28
C SER A 147 12.11 22.45 -5.45
N TYR A 148 12.69 21.70 -4.52
CA TYR A 148 12.48 20.26 -4.46
C TYR A 148 12.36 19.80 -3.02
N SER A 149 11.66 18.70 -2.84
CA SER A 149 11.59 17.97 -1.58
C SER A 149 11.81 16.48 -1.88
N ASN A 150 12.71 15.84 -1.15
CA ASN A 150 12.91 14.39 -1.25
C ASN A 150 12.29 13.69 -0.04
N THR A 151 12.39 12.36 0.01
CA THR A 151 11.76 11.57 1.07
C THR A 151 12.39 11.75 2.46
N THR A 152 13.55 12.39 2.57
CA THR A 152 14.34 12.51 3.81
C THR A 152 14.54 13.95 4.30
N ASN A 153 14.45 14.95 3.41
CA ASN A 153 14.66 16.37 3.68
C ASN A 153 13.54 17.20 3.01
N ASN A 154 12.73 17.87 3.84
CA ASN A 154 11.71 18.82 3.42
C ASN A 154 12.25 20.27 3.29
N SER A 155 13.54 20.45 3.08
CA SER A 155 14.13 21.77 2.87
C SER A 155 14.06 22.15 1.40
N ASP A 156 13.24 23.15 1.06
CA ASP A 156 13.21 23.73 -0.28
C ASP A 156 14.56 24.36 -0.62
N VAL A 157 15.27 23.79 -1.60
CA VAL A 157 16.48 24.40 -2.17
C VAL A 157 16.11 25.14 -3.44
N VAL A 158 16.45 26.42 -3.48
CA VAL A 158 16.19 27.29 -4.63
C VAL A 158 17.36 27.26 -5.60
N VAL A 159 17.07 27.10 -6.89
CA VAL A 159 18.05 27.20 -7.99
C VAL A 159 17.84 28.52 -8.70
N ASN A 160 18.86 29.39 -8.77
CA ASN A 160 18.70 30.72 -9.37
C ASN A 160 18.77 30.68 -10.91
N ALA A 161 18.48 31.81 -11.54
CA ALA A 161 18.54 32.00 -12.99
C ALA A 161 19.94 31.64 -13.55
N GLY A 162 19.98 30.84 -14.62
CA GLY A 162 21.24 30.43 -15.26
C GLY A 162 22.07 29.42 -14.46
N GLU A 163 21.61 29.01 -13.28
CA GLU A 163 22.28 28.02 -12.45
C GLU A 163 21.76 26.61 -12.70
N SER A 164 22.60 25.64 -12.34
CA SER A 164 22.26 24.23 -12.33
C SER A 164 22.66 23.58 -11.02
N ILE A 165 21.84 22.65 -10.53
CA ILE A 165 22.17 21.79 -9.40
C ILE A 165 22.06 20.33 -9.82
N THR A 166 22.95 19.49 -9.33
CA THR A 166 22.83 18.04 -9.45
C THR A 166 22.49 17.45 -8.09
N LEU A 167 21.40 16.70 -8.05
CA LEU A 167 20.94 15.94 -6.88
C LEU A 167 21.24 14.47 -7.15
N SER A 168 22.21 13.92 -6.42
CA SER A 168 22.67 12.56 -6.63
C SER A 168 21.96 11.55 -5.74
N LEU A 169 21.88 10.30 -6.21
CA LEU A 169 21.37 9.14 -5.47
C LEU A 169 19.93 9.29 -4.96
N GLN A 170 19.07 9.93 -5.75
CA GLN A 170 17.65 10.07 -5.44
C GLN A 170 16.90 8.78 -5.81
N LYS A 171 15.98 8.35 -4.95
CA LYS A 171 15.03 7.26 -5.26
C LYS A 171 13.63 7.79 -5.53
N ALA A 172 13.22 8.80 -4.77
CA ALA A 172 12.03 9.60 -5.06
C ALA A 172 12.28 11.08 -4.74
N LEU A 173 11.79 11.96 -5.61
CA LEU A 173 12.01 13.40 -5.54
C LEU A 173 10.82 14.14 -6.13
N LEU A 174 10.22 15.03 -5.34
CA LEU A 174 9.23 15.99 -5.82
C LEU A 174 9.93 17.27 -6.25
N LEU A 175 9.74 17.65 -7.51
CA LEU A 175 10.24 18.87 -8.13
C LEU A 175 9.06 19.83 -8.26
N LYS A 176 9.22 21.05 -7.75
CA LYS A 176 8.22 22.12 -7.84
C LYS A 176 8.81 23.28 -8.62
N TYR A 177 8.07 23.73 -9.63
CA TYR A 177 8.42 24.90 -10.41
C TYR A 177 7.28 25.91 -10.36
N THR A 178 7.50 27.01 -9.65
CA THR A 178 6.51 28.07 -9.44
C THR A 178 6.79 29.25 -10.37
N VAL A 179 5.82 29.57 -11.21
CA VAL A 179 5.96 30.60 -12.25
C VAL A 179 5.55 31.96 -11.71
N ASN A 180 6.52 32.79 -11.39
CA ASN A 180 6.29 34.17 -10.94
C ASN A 180 6.16 35.13 -12.12
N THR A 181 6.95 34.92 -13.18
CA THR A 181 6.93 35.73 -14.40
C THR A 181 6.78 34.85 -15.64
N ILE A 182 6.04 35.34 -16.63
CA ILE A 182 5.89 34.67 -17.93
C ILE A 182 6.85 35.35 -18.91
N SER A 183 7.72 34.56 -19.53
CA SER A 183 8.61 34.95 -20.61
C SER A 183 8.85 33.73 -21.50
N ASP A 184 9.02 33.95 -22.81
CA ASP A 184 9.32 32.88 -23.78
C ASP A 184 10.69 32.23 -23.53
N ASP A 185 11.56 32.93 -22.80
CA ASP A 185 12.89 32.46 -22.42
C ASP A 185 12.90 31.68 -21.09
N ASN A 186 11.78 31.64 -20.35
CA ASN A 186 11.70 30.95 -19.05
C ASN A 186 11.59 29.43 -19.26
N GLU A 187 12.70 28.73 -19.06
CA GLU A 187 12.81 27.28 -19.15
C GLU A 187 13.43 26.72 -17.86
N VAL A 188 12.87 25.62 -17.37
CA VAL A 188 13.57 24.72 -16.45
C VAL A 188 13.69 23.35 -17.10
N SER A 189 14.89 22.78 -17.07
CA SER A 189 15.15 21.43 -17.58
C SER A 189 15.55 20.47 -16.47
N PHE A 190 15.12 19.22 -16.64
CA PHE A 190 15.36 18.11 -15.73
C PHE A 190 16.05 17.01 -16.51
N LYS A 191 17.34 16.79 -16.26
CA LYS A 191 18.11 15.73 -16.90
C LYS A 191 18.36 14.60 -15.92
N PHE A 192 17.91 13.40 -16.27
CA PHE A 192 18.07 12.20 -15.45
C PHE A 192 19.26 11.37 -15.91
N THR A 193 20.09 10.91 -14.98
CA THR A 193 21.24 10.06 -15.27
C THR A 193 21.35 8.92 -14.27
N TYR A 194 21.74 7.74 -14.74
CA TYR A 194 22.03 6.57 -13.92
C TYR A 194 23.52 6.28 -13.92
N SER A 195 24.02 5.78 -12.79
CA SER A 195 25.31 5.10 -12.81
C SER A 195 25.18 3.87 -13.72
N SER A 196 26.20 3.54 -14.50
CA SER A 196 26.19 2.40 -15.44
C SER A 196 25.96 1.05 -14.75
N LEU A 197 26.13 0.97 -13.43
CA LEU A 197 25.87 -0.21 -12.60
C LEU A 197 24.39 -0.34 -12.18
N ASN A 198 23.59 0.72 -12.34
CA ASN A 198 22.21 0.83 -11.85
C ASN A 198 21.19 1.01 -12.98
N ALA A 199 21.54 0.67 -14.22
CA ALA A 199 20.62 0.79 -15.35
C ALA A 199 19.30 0.09 -15.04
N THR A 200 18.19 0.81 -15.20
CA THR A 200 16.84 0.32 -14.86
C THR A 200 16.47 -0.85 -15.77
N SER A 201 16.07 -1.97 -15.18
CA SER A 201 15.46 -3.10 -15.92
C SER A 201 13.99 -2.86 -16.24
N PHE A 202 13.38 -1.86 -15.60
CA PHE A 202 11.96 -1.52 -15.74
C PHE A 202 11.79 -0.36 -16.72
N ALA A 203 10.77 -0.46 -17.57
CA ALA A 203 10.45 0.58 -18.54
C ALA A 203 10.02 1.89 -17.82
N PRO A 204 10.38 3.06 -18.37
CA PRO A 204 9.91 4.33 -17.85
C PRO A 204 8.40 4.48 -18.02
N ILE A 205 7.73 4.99 -16.98
CA ILE A 205 6.31 5.33 -17.01
C ILE A 205 6.18 6.82 -16.72
N LEU A 206 5.65 7.57 -17.67
CA LEU A 206 5.35 8.99 -17.51
C LEU A 206 3.84 9.21 -17.62
N VAL A 207 3.22 9.58 -16.52
CA VAL A 207 1.75 9.77 -16.40
C VAL A 207 1.43 11.04 -15.63
N TYR A 208 0.19 11.52 -15.73
CA TYR A 208 -0.30 12.65 -14.95
C TYR A 208 -1.62 12.35 -14.26
N ASN A 209 -1.85 13.03 -13.13
CA ASN A 209 -3.13 12.94 -12.45
C ASN A 209 -4.26 13.47 -13.36
N GLU A 210 -5.27 12.65 -13.63
CA GLU A 210 -6.41 13.01 -14.49
C GLU A 210 -7.13 14.30 -14.08
N SER A 211 -7.09 14.65 -12.78
CA SER A 211 -7.70 15.88 -12.26
C SER A 211 -6.84 17.13 -12.47
N SER A 212 -5.66 16.99 -13.06
CA SER A 212 -4.65 18.03 -13.23
C SER A 212 -4.29 18.20 -14.70
N SER A 213 -3.76 19.38 -15.07
CA SER A 213 -3.14 19.56 -16.39
C SER A 213 -1.78 18.85 -16.47
N SER A 214 -1.30 18.59 -17.68
CA SER A 214 0.01 17.96 -17.94
C SER A 214 0.79 18.71 -19.01
N TYR A 215 2.12 18.67 -18.90
CA TYR A 215 3.06 19.33 -19.81
C TYR A 215 4.07 18.37 -20.43
N PHE A 216 4.30 17.21 -19.80
CA PHE A 216 5.19 16.16 -20.33
C PHE A 216 4.42 14.92 -20.75
N ALA A 217 3.50 14.47 -19.91
CA ALA A 217 2.82 13.20 -20.07
C ALA A 217 1.67 13.29 -21.09
N THR A 218 1.50 12.23 -21.89
CA THR A 218 0.33 12.08 -22.77
C THR A 218 -0.73 11.16 -22.17
N ASN A 219 -0.33 10.30 -21.23
CA ASN A 219 -1.20 9.30 -20.62
C ASN A 219 -1.65 9.76 -19.24
N THR A 220 -2.96 9.75 -19.01
CA THR A 220 -3.55 9.98 -17.69
C THR A 220 -3.36 8.76 -16.79
N THR A 221 -3.25 8.98 -15.49
CA THR A 221 -3.49 7.96 -14.47
C THR A 221 -4.60 8.42 -13.54
N VAL A 222 -5.45 7.48 -13.14
CA VAL A 222 -6.41 7.70 -12.05
C VAL A 222 -5.69 7.37 -10.76
N ILE A 223 -5.48 8.38 -9.92
CA ILE A 223 -4.94 8.15 -8.58
C ILE A 223 -6.05 7.55 -7.73
N SER A 224 -5.99 6.24 -7.56
CA SER A 224 -6.93 5.50 -6.73
C SER A 224 -6.55 5.59 -5.26
N SER A 225 -7.55 5.55 -4.37
CA SER A 225 -7.30 5.19 -2.99
C SER A 225 -6.77 3.77 -2.94
N SER A 226 -5.77 3.50 -2.12
CA SER A 226 -5.32 2.13 -1.87
C SER A 226 -6.53 1.23 -1.55
N PRO A 227 -6.61 0.02 -2.12
CA PRO A 227 -7.72 -0.88 -1.86
C PRO A 227 -7.88 -1.11 -0.36
N SER A 228 -9.06 -0.89 0.20
CA SER A 228 -9.35 -1.25 1.59
C SER A 228 -9.47 -2.76 1.71
N TYR A 229 -9.19 -3.30 2.89
CA TYR A 229 -9.63 -4.66 3.20
C TYR A 229 -11.14 -4.81 2.97
N ALA A 230 -11.59 -6.02 2.72
CA ALA A 230 -12.97 -6.36 3.05
C ALA A 230 -13.12 -6.13 4.56
N VAL A 231 -13.91 -5.13 4.94
CA VAL A 231 -14.24 -4.90 6.35
C VAL A 231 -15.21 -5.98 6.76
N LEU A 232 -14.85 -6.70 7.82
CA LEU A 232 -15.71 -7.69 8.41
C LEU A 232 -16.87 -7.01 9.13
N LYS A 233 -17.97 -6.79 8.40
CA LYS A 233 -19.19 -6.22 8.96
C LYS A 233 -19.77 -7.13 10.04
N TYR A 234 -20.50 -6.57 11.01
CA TYR A 234 -21.19 -7.37 12.01
C TYR A 234 -22.32 -8.19 11.38
N ALA A 235 -22.02 -9.44 11.04
CA ALA A 235 -22.90 -10.34 10.32
C ALA A 235 -22.30 -11.76 10.32
N MET A 236 -23.07 -12.68 9.74
CA MET A 236 -22.56 -13.97 9.28
C MET A 236 -21.83 -13.78 7.95
N HIS A 237 -20.69 -14.44 7.81
CA HIS A 237 -19.87 -14.46 6.59
C HIS A 237 -19.68 -15.90 6.14
N ASP A 238 -19.79 -16.11 4.83
CA ASP A 238 -19.54 -17.38 4.16
C ASP A 238 -18.39 -17.16 3.16
N ASP A 239 -17.24 -17.77 3.45
CA ASP A 239 -16.07 -17.72 2.56
C ASP A 239 -15.85 -19.08 1.90
N TYR A 240 -15.60 -19.06 0.59
CA TYR A 240 -15.36 -20.24 -0.24
C TYR A 240 -14.32 -19.92 -1.32
N SER A 241 -13.30 -20.78 -1.48
CA SER A 241 -12.39 -20.71 -2.64
C SER A 241 -11.72 -22.05 -2.93
N GLU A 242 -11.40 -22.28 -4.21
CA GLU A 242 -10.66 -23.45 -4.69
C GLU A 242 -9.15 -23.40 -4.35
N SER A 243 -8.63 -22.20 -4.07
CA SER A 243 -7.33 -21.95 -3.43
C SER A 243 -7.52 -20.72 -2.54
N PHE A 244 -7.65 -20.90 -1.23
CA PHE A 244 -8.17 -19.85 -0.35
C PHE A 244 -7.04 -19.07 0.34
N THR A 245 -7.00 -17.76 0.11
CA THR A 245 -6.40 -16.80 1.05
C THR A 245 -7.30 -15.58 1.11
N ALA A 246 -8.03 -15.43 2.21
CA ALA A 246 -8.87 -14.27 2.47
C ALA A 246 -8.28 -13.42 3.60
N ASN A 247 -8.29 -12.10 3.41
CA ASN A 247 -7.84 -11.14 4.39
C ASN A 247 -9.01 -10.19 4.70
N HIS A 248 -9.40 -10.13 5.96
CA HIS A 248 -10.48 -9.28 6.45
C HIS A 248 -9.94 -8.28 7.46
N SER A 249 -10.25 -7.01 7.30
CA SER A 249 -10.03 -6.04 8.38
C SER A 249 -11.13 -6.21 9.41
N VAL A 250 -10.70 -6.25 10.66
CA VAL A 250 -11.59 -6.41 11.80
C VAL A 250 -11.50 -5.14 12.64
N GLU A 251 -12.64 -4.51 12.87
CA GLU A 251 -12.71 -3.30 13.70
C GLU A 251 -12.39 -3.61 15.16
N ALA A 252 -12.02 -2.58 15.92
CA ALA A 252 -11.83 -2.69 17.37
C ALA A 252 -13.08 -3.23 18.06
N ASN A 253 -12.88 -3.84 19.23
CA ASN A 253 -13.92 -4.49 20.02
C ASN A 253 -14.78 -5.49 19.22
N THR A 254 -14.20 -6.17 18.23
CA THR A 254 -14.93 -7.17 17.45
C THR A 254 -14.55 -8.56 17.88
N TYR A 255 -15.55 -9.38 18.12
CA TYR A 255 -15.39 -10.80 18.40
C TYR A 255 -15.73 -11.60 17.16
N VAL A 256 -14.79 -12.41 16.70
CA VAL A 256 -14.96 -13.28 15.55
C VAL A 256 -15.07 -14.72 16.02
N VAL A 257 -16.13 -15.40 15.60
CA VAL A 257 -16.41 -16.81 15.96
C VAL A 257 -16.59 -17.63 14.70
N PHE A 258 -15.73 -18.62 14.52
CA PHE A 258 -15.85 -19.60 13.46
C PHE A 258 -16.88 -20.63 13.86
N SER A 259 -17.94 -20.75 13.08
CA SER A 259 -19.04 -21.70 13.31
C SER A 259 -18.90 -22.97 12.49
N LYS A 260 -18.15 -22.91 11.38
CA LYS A 260 -17.83 -24.03 10.51
C LYS A 260 -16.55 -23.72 9.75
N TRP A 261 -15.63 -24.66 9.67
CA TRP A 261 -14.47 -24.56 8.80
C TRP A 261 -14.06 -25.98 8.41
N ASP A 262 -13.59 -26.13 7.17
CA ASP A 262 -12.94 -27.38 6.79
C ASP A 262 -11.59 -27.51 7.50
N SER A 263 -11.18 -28.73 7.83
CA SER A 263 -9.92 -28.99 8.54
C SER A 263 -8.67 -28.53 7.78
N SER A 264 -8.80 -28.23 6.49
CA SER A 264 -7.73 -27.66 5.67
C SER A 264 -7.61 -26.13 5.78
N ILE A 265 -8.52 -25.47 6.51
CA ILE A 265 -8.43 -24.04 6.78
C ILE A 265 -7.59 -23.79 8.03
N ASN A 266 -6.55 -23.01 7.82
CA ASN A 266 -5.77 -22.37 8.87
C ASN A 266 -6.13 -20.88 8.91
N GLY A 267 -6.09 -20.29 10.09
CA GLY A 267 -6.32 -18.86 10.27
C GLY A 267 -5.20 -18.20 11.05
N VAL A 268 -5.04 -16.90 10.83
CA VAL A 268 -4.15 -16.04 11.61
C VAL A 268 -4.91 -14.78 11.94
N ALA A 269 -5.03 -14.48 13.23
CA ALA A 269 -5.48 -13.19 13.71
C ALA A 269 -4.26 -12.33 14.07
N HIS A 270 -4.28 -11.07 13.65
CA HIS A 270 -3.17 -10.16 13.86
C HIS A 270 -3.65 -8.79 14.37
N VAL A 271 -3.00 -8.28 15.42
CA VAL A 271 -3.23 -6.94 15.98
C VAL A 271 -1.87 -6.30 16.30
N GLY A 272 -1.45 -5.33 15.49
CA GLY A 272 -0.19 -4.64 15.71
C GLY A 272 1.02 -5.55 15.46
N GLU A 273 1.68 -6.01 16.52
CA GLU A 273 2.78 -7.00 16.44
C GLU A 273 2.36 -8.37 17.01
N THR A 274 1.14 -8.45 17.57
CA THR A 274 0.62 -9.64 18.22
C THR A 274 -0.07 -10.53 17.20
N LYS A 275 0.48 -11.73 17.00
CA LYS A 275 -0.06 -12.77 16.13
C LYS A 275 -0.66 -13.92 16.94
N LEU A 276 -1.80 -14.42 16.51
CA LEU A 276 -2.42 -15.64 17.02
C LEU A 276 -2.80 -16.55 15.85
N ASP A 277 -2.21 -17.74 15.81
CA ASP A 277 -2.63 -18.79 14.89
C ASP A 277 -3.95 -19.41 15.41
N ILE A 278 -4.96 -19.45 14.55
CA ILE A 278 -6.31 -19.94 14.86
C ILE A 278 -6.71 -21.02 13.84
N LEU A 279 -7.74 -21.81 14.16
CA LEU A 279 -8.16 -22.96 13.35
C LEU A 279 -7.02 -23.98 13.15
N GLY A 280 -7.18 -24.89 12.20
CA GLY A 280 -6.21 -25.95 11.91
C GLY A 280 -5.71 -26.65 13.17
N ASP A 281 -4.39 -26.70 13.34
CA ASP A 281 -3.74 -27.39 14.44
C ASP A 281 -4.01 -26.76 15.82
N THR A 282 -4.29 -25.45 15.90
CA THR A 282 -4.52 -24.79 17.19
C THR A 282 -5.93 -25.02 17.70
N ASN A 283 -6.87 -25.35 16.83
CA ASN A 283 -8.29 -25.51 17.14
C ASN A 283 -8.90 -24.30 17.87
N ILE A 284 -8.29 -23.11 17.74
CA ILE A 284 -8.86 -21.88 18.28
C ILE A 284 -9.93 -21.40 17.30
N VAL A 285 -11.17 -21.36 17.75
CA VAL A 285 -12.35 -21.11 16.91
C VAL A 285 -12.97 -19.76 17.12
N ALA A 286 -12.37 -18.95 17.98
CA ALA A 286 -12.82 -17.60 18.22
C ALA A 286 -11.69 -16.70 18.70
N VAL A 287 -11.77 -15.43 18.32
CA VAL A 287 -10.76 -14.42 18.62
C VAL A 287 -11.42 -13.08 18.89
N TRP A 288 -10.91 -12.38 19.90
CA TRP A 288 -11.33 -11.03 20.24
C TRP A 288 -10.27 -10.03 19.76
N PHE A 289 -10.70 -9.09 18.93
CA PHE A 289 -9.91 -7.96 18.49
C PHE A 289 -10.25 -6.76 19.38
N GLU A 290 -9.48 -6.53 20.45
CA GLU A 290 -9.64 -5.34 21.31
C GLU A 290 -9.34 -4.04 20.52
N LYS A 291 -8.37 -4.11 19.61
CA LYS A 291 -7.98 -3.03 18.69
C LYS A 291 -8.22 -3.46 17.24
N PRO A 292 -8.25 -2.53 16.28
CA PRO A 292 -8.37 -2.89 14.88
C PRO A 292 -7.24 -3.85 14.49
N GLY A 293 -7.57 -4.86 13.70
CA GLY A 293 -6.64 -5.89 13.29
C GLY A 293 -7.03 -6.53 11.97
N VAL A 294 -6.34 -7.62 11.65
CA VAL A 294 -6.54 -8.39 10.43
C VAL A 294 -6.81 -9.84 10.80
N LEU A 295 -7.85 -10.40 10.18
CA LEU A 295 -8.11 -11.82 10.16
C LEU A 295 -7.75 -12.36 8.80
N ARG A 296 -6.82 -13.31 8.76
CA ARG A 296 -6.44 -14.00 7.54
C ARG A 296 -6.82 -15.46 7.63
N LEU A 297 -7.39 -15.99 6.56
CA LEU A 297 -7.75 -17.39 6.44
C LEU A 297 -7.09 -17.96 5.20
N THR A 298 -6.47 -19.13 5.33
CA THR A 298 -5.70 -19.80 4.28
C THR A 298 -6.13 -21.27 4.18
N SER A 299 -6.29 -21.79 2.97
CA SER A 299 -6.39 -23.23 2.71
C SER A 299 -5.29 -23.69 1.77
N ASP A 300 -4.92 -24.96 1.85
CA ASP A 300 -3.98 -25.57 0.90
C ASP A 300 -4.57 -25.50 -0.52
N GLU A 301 -3.73 -25.29 -1.54
CA GLU A 301 -4.13 -25.09 -2.95
C GLU A 301 -4.95 -26.25 -3.54
N ASN A 302 -4.89 -27.43 -2.94
CA ASN A 302 -5.65 -28.62 -3.37
C ASN A 302 -6.89 -28.90 -2.53
N SER A 303 -7.17 -28.04 -1.55
CA SER A 303 -8.28 -28.19 -0.62
C SER A 303 -9.27 -27.06 -0.83
N HIS A 304 -10.49 -27.41 -1.26
CA HIS A 304 -11.60 -26.48 -1.36
C HIS A 304 -12.05 -26.11 0.06
N GLY A 305 -11.37 -25.14 0.67
CA GLY A 305 -11.68 -24.69 2.02
C GLY A 305 -12.96 -23.86 2.05
N LYS A 306 -13.94 -24.30 2.85
CA LYS A 306 -15.14 -23.54 3.18
C LYS A 306 -15.18 -23.17 4.65
N GLY A 307 -15.39 -21.88 4.94
CA GLY A 307 -15.52 -21.34 6.29
C GLY A 307 -16.78 -20.52 6.45
N ARG A 308 -17.46 -20.68 7.59
CA ARG A 308 -18.53 -19.79 8.05
C ARG A 308 -18.18 -19.24 9.41
N PHE A 309 -18.20 -17.92 9.54
CA PHE A 309 -17.88 -17.25 10.77
C PHE A 309 -18.75 -16.01 10.98
N PHE A 310 -18.85 -15.61 12.24
CA PHE A 310 -19.65 -14.49 12.69
C PHE A 310 -18.73 -13.43 13.25
N ALA A 311 -18.97 -12.18 12.87
CA ALA A 311 -18.35 -11.02 13.48
C ALA A 311 -19.37 -10.28 14.32
N TYR A 312 -19.04 -9.98 15.57
CA TYR A 312 -19.94 -9.30 16.49
C TYR A 312 -19.24 -8.17 17.23
N SER A 313 -19.88 -7.00 17.32
CA SER A 313 -19.38 -5.88 18.11
C SER A 313 -19.59 -6.13 19.59
N MET A 314 -18.53 -6.18 20.37
CA MET A 314 -18.59 -6.48 21.81
C MET A 314 -18.98 -5.28 22.68
N GLY A 315 -19.17 -4.08 22.13
CA GLY A 315 -19.68 -2.91 22.85
C GLY A 315 -19.20 -2.79 24.31
N GLU A 316 -20.13 -2.59 25.24
CA GLU A 316 -19.90 -2.69 26.69
C GLU A 316 -20.33 -4.08 27.22
N CYS A 317 -19.81 -5.17 26.65
CA CYS A 317 -20.04 -6.50 27.20
C CYS A 317 -19.01 -6.85 28.27
N ASP A 318 -19.49 -7.14 29.49
CA ASP A 318 -18.63 -7.60 30.60
C ASP A 318 -18.12 -9.04 30.41
N TYR A 319 -18.86 -9.86 29.67
CA TYR A 319 -18.55 -11.28 29.47
C TYR A 319 -18.94 -11.75 28.07
N VAL A 320 -18.11 -12.63 27.50
CA VAL A 320 -18.36 -13.32 26.22
C VAL A 320 -18.40 -14.81 26.51
N LEU A 321 -19.52 -15.46 26.20
CA LEU A 321 -19.60 -16.91 26.18
C LEU A 321 -19.64 -17.36 24.71
N THR A 322 -18.69 -18.20 24.36
CA THR A 322 -18.52 -18.64 22.97
C THR A 322 -18.80 -20.11 22.85
N ALA A 323 -19.68 -20.42 21.92
CA ALA A 323 -20.02 -21.79 21.55
C ALA A 323 -19.80 -21.96 20.05
N SER A 324 -18.90 -22.87 19.71
CA SER A 324 -18.60 -23.25 18.35
C SER A 324 -18.36 -24.76 18.31
N GLY A 325 -18.89 -25.42 17.29
CA GLY A 325 -18.79 -26.86 17.10
C GLY A 325 -18.85 -27.20 15.63
N GLU A 326 -18.17 -28.27 15.25
CA GLU A 326 -18.18 -28.80 13.89
C GLU A 326 -19.51 -29.51 13.64
N GLU A 327 -20.38 -28.94 12.81
CA GLU A 327 -21.68 -29.56 12.50
C GLU A 327 -21.44 -30.87 11.73
N VAL A 328 -21.73 -32.01 12.37
CA VAL A 328 -22.02 -33.25 11.62
C VAL A 328 -23.34 -33.01 10.90
N THR A 329 -23.25 -32.71 9.60
CA THR A 329 -24.36 -32.44 8.69
C THR A 329 -25.60 -33.28 9.00
N ARG A 330 -26.67 -32.64 9.49
CA ARG A 330 -28.09 -32.95 9.20
C ARG A 330 -29.02 -32.01 9.99
N TYR A 331 -29.16 -30.76 9.55
CA TYR A 331 -30.44 -30.06 9.71
C TYR A 331 -30.81 -29.30 8.45
N SER A 332 -31.91 -29.76 7.82
CA SER A 332 -32.56 -29.03 6.74
C SER A 332 -33.28 -27.82 7.33
N SER A 333 -33.00 -26.66 6.74
CA SER A 333 -33.88 -25.51 6.50
C SER A 333 -35.08 -25.28 7.42
N SER A 334 -35.21 -24.02 7.84
CA SER A 334 -36.36 -23.34 8.46
C SER A 334 -36.36 -23.26 9.98
N ASN A 335 -35.52 -22.38 10.54
CA ASN A 335 -35.93 -21.36 11.52
C ASN A 335 -34.69 -20.58 11.99
N GLU A 336 -34.62 -19.29 11.66
CA GLU A 336 -33.52 -18.36 11.99
C GLU A 336 -33.44 -17.96 13.47
N ASN A 337 -33.90 -18.79 14.40
CA ASN A 337 -33.78 -18.53 15.82
C ASN A 337 -33.38 -19.82 16.54
N THR A 338 -32.08 -20.10 16.62
CA THR A 338 -31.60 -21.11 17.56
C THR A 338 -30.26 -20.69 18.14
N VAL A 339 -30.30 -20.46 19.45
CA VAL A 339 -29.17 -20.24 20.35
C VAL A 339 -28.30 -21.50 20.37
N PHE A 340 -26.98 -21.35 20.19
CA PHE A 340 -26.00 -22.42 20.41
C PHE A 340 -25.20 -22.14 21.68
N ALA A 341 -25.01 -23.16 22.54
CA ALA A 341 -24.21 -23.11 23.76
C ALA A 341 -23.37 -24.40 23.90
N LEU A 342 -22.03 -24.32 24.06
CA LEU A 342 -21.10 -25.37 24.56
C LEU A 342 -19.61 -24.89 24.52
N PHE A 343 -18.80 -25.33 25.48
CA PHE A 343 -17.57 -24.68 25.99
C PHE A 343 -16.24 -24.99 25.24
N MET A 344 -15.36 -23.99 25.05
CA MET A 344 -13.87 -24.12 25.13
C MET A 344 -13.15 -22.74 25.26
N LEU A 345 -11.89 -22.80 25.73
CA LEU A 345 -11.05 -21.70 26.28
C LEU A 345 -10.94 -20.44 25.40
N SER A 346 -11.31 -19.28 25.97
CA SER A 346 -11.00 -17.96 25.44
C SER A 346 -9.59 -17.52 25.87
N TRP A 347 -8.77 -17.06 24.92
CA TRP A 347 -7.59 -16.26 25.23
C TRP A 347 -8.00 -14.77 25.29
N GLN A 348 -7.77 -14.12 26.43
CA GLN A 348 -7.80 -12.66 26.52
C GLN A 348 -6.40 -12.15 26.23
N ALA A 349 -6.21 -11.49 25.09
CA ALA A 349 -5.09 -10.57 24.92
C ALA A 349 -5.38 -9.36 25.82
N ARG A 350 -4.44 -8.98 26.68
CA ARG A 350 -4.41 -7.68 27.35
C ARG A 350 -3.23 -6.88 26.80
#